data_AF-A0A645I6I0-F1
#
_entry.id   AF-A0A645I6I0-F1
#
_cell.length_a   1.000
_cell.length_b   1.000
_cell.length_c   1.000
_cell.angle_alpha   90.00
_cell.angle_beta   90.00
_cell.angle_gamma   90.00
#
_symmetry.space_group_name_H-M   'P 1'
#
loop_
_entity.id
_entity.type
_entity.pdbx_description
1 polymer ?
#
loop_
_entity_poly.entity_id
_entity_poly.type
_entity_poly.pdbx_seq_one_letter_code
_entity_poly.pdbx_strand_id
1 'polypeptide(L)'
;MWQDKATKAIALAPAKSSLSLRLSESRVFFIDRLIEFLNLYPVDLKVGIMKDIKNSYPEIYKHAIENEAFVESYFESYRLIR
;
A
#
# COMPACT_ATOMS: atom_id res chain seq x y z
N MET A 1 -23.92 27.04 -27.08
CA MET A 1 -22.54 26.49 -27.08
C MET A 1 -21.64 27.02 -25.96
N TRP A 2 -22.15 27.62 -24.87
CA TRP A 2 -21.31 28.05 -23.74
C TRP A 2 -21.76 27.52 -22.35
N GLN A 3 -22.90 26.82 -22.25
CA GLN A 3 -23.38 26.26 -20.96
C GLN A 3 -23.03 24.77 -20.74
N ASP A 4 -22.76 23.99 -21.80
CA ASP A 4 -22.47 22.54 -21.68
C ASP A 4 -21.12 22.20 -21.01
N LYS A 5 -20.16 23.12 -21.01
CA LYS A 5 -18.85 22.88 -20.37
C LYS A 5 -18.89 23.01 -18.85
N ALA A 6 -19.79 23.83 -18.30
CA ALA A 6 -19.89 24.05 -16.86
C ALA A 6 -20.55 22.86 -16.14
N THR A 7 -21.59 22.28 -16.72
CA THR A 7 -22.31 21.13 -16.16
C THR A 7 -21.45 19.86 -16.14
N LYS A 8 -20.57 19.68 -17.13
CA LYS A 8 -19.65 18.53 -17.21
C LYS A 8 -18.51 18.60 -16.17
N ALA A 9 -18.15 19.80 -15.71
CA ALA A 9 -17.12 19.99 -14.68
C ALA A 9 -17.65 19.67 -13.26
N ILE A 10 -18.92 20.01 -12.98
CA ILE A 10 -19.57 19.75 -11.69
C ILE A 10 -19.81 18.24 -11.48
N ALA A 11 -20.09 17.47 -12.54
CA ALA A 11 -20.26 16.02 -12.46
C ALA A 11 -18.94 15.22 -12.38
N LEU A 12 -17.81 15.77 -12.85
CA LEU A 12 -16.50 15.09 -12.84
C LEU A 12 -15.71 15.32 -11.53
N ALA A 13 -16.03 16.37 -10.78
CA ALA A 13 -15.41 16.67 -9.48
C ALA A 13 -15.67 15.62 -8.38
N PRO A 14 -16.90 15.11 -8.14
CA PRO A 14 -17.15 14.10 -7.11
C PRO A 14 -16.60 12.71 -7.46
N ALA A 15 -16.38 12.44 -8.75
CA ALA A 15 -15.84 11.16 -9.21
C ALA A 15 -14.33 11.04 -8.91
N LYS A 16 -13.56 12.13 -9.01
CA LYS A 16 -12.11 12.11 -8.77
C LYS A 16 -11.75 11.90 -7.29
N SER A 17 -12.51 12.48 -6.36
CA SER A 17 -12.30 12.30 -4.92
C SER A 17 -12.72 10.91 -4.43
N SER A 18 -13.81 10.38 -4.95
CA SER A 18 -14.26 9.01 -4.63
C SER A 18 -13.35 7.94 -5.26
N LEU A 19 -12.79 8.19 -6.44
CA LEU A 19 -11.78 7.31 -7.05
C LEU A 19 -10.46 7.32 -6.28
N SER A 20 -9.97 8.48 -5.83
CA SER A 20 -8.72 8.54 -5.06
C SER A 20 -8.82 7.80 -3.72
N LEU A 21 -9.98 7.89 -3.05
CA LEU A 21 -10.27 7.17 -1.81
C LEU A 21 -10.36 5.66 -2.03
N ARG A 22 -11.07 5.21 -3.06
CA ARG A 22 -11.16 3.78 -3.41
C ARG A 22 -9.79 3.19 -3.79
N LEU A 23 -8.95 3.97 -4.46
CA LEU A 23 -7.59 3.56 -4.80
C LEU A 23 -6.70 3.44 -3.55
N SER A 24 -6.84 4.33 -2.56
CA SER A 24 -6.10 4.19 -1.30
C SER A 24 -6.57 3.00 -0.47
N GLU A 25 -7.89 2.78 -0.36
CA GLU A 25 -8.45 1.59 0.31
C GLU A 25 -7.96 0.31 -0.35
N SER A 26 -7.95 0.27 -1.69
CA SER A 26 -7.43 -0.88 -2.42
C SER A 26 -5.94 -1.12 -2.19
N ARG A 27 -5.12 -0.07 -2.08
CA ARG A 27 -3.67 -0.22 -1.79
C ARG A 27 -3.43 -0.77 -0.39
N VAL A 28 -4.12 -0.23 0.62
CA VAL A 28 -4.03 -0.73 2.00
C VAL A 28 -4.41 -2.21 2.05
N PHE A 29 -5.51 -2.58 1.39
CA PHE A 29 -5.92 -3.98 1.27
C PHE A 29 -4.84 -4.89 0.67
N PHE A 30 -4.14 -4.46 -0.39
CA PHE A 30 -3.07 -5.27 -0.97
C PHE A 30 -1.84 -5.40 -0.07
N ILE A 31 -1.48 -4.34 0.67
CA ILE A 31 -0.37 -4.38 1.63
C ILE A 31 -0.71 -5.31 2.81
N ASP A 32 -1.93 -5.25 3.34
CA ASP A 32 -2.37 -6.16 4.41
C ASP A 32 -2.29 -7.62 3.96
N ARG A 33 -2.77 -7.92 2.75
CA ARG A 33 -2.67 -9.27 2.16
C ARG A 33 -1.23 -9.72 1.94
N LEU A 34 -0.34 -8.81 1.56
CA LEU A 34 1.09 -9.10 1.48
C LEU A 34 1.69 -9.42 2.86
N ILE A 35 1.31 -8.70 3.91
CA ILE A 35 1.78 -8.96 5.27
C ILE A 35 1.27 -10.32 5.77
N GLU A 36 -0.01 -10.63 5.56
CA GLU A 36 -0.58 -11.96 5.85
C GLU A 36 0.24 -13.06 5.17
N PHE A 37 0.57 -12.87 3.89
CA PHE A 37 1.38 -13.81 3.12
C PHE A 37 2.81 -13.94 3.68
N LEU A 38 3.44 -12.82 4.03
CA LEU A 38 4.78 -12.79 4.62
C LEU A 38 4.84 -13.49 5.99
N ASN A 39 3.77 -13.41 6.79
CA ASN A 39 3.67 -14.07 8.09
C ASN A 39 3.57 -15.60 8.00
N LEU A 40 3.27 -16.16 6.83
CA LEU A 40 3.30 -17.61 6.61
C LEU A 40 4.73 -18.15 6.41
N TYR A 41 5.69 -17.29 6.08
CA TYR A 41 7.06 -17.69 5.84
C TYR A 41 7.90 -17.72 7.13
N PRO A 42 8.93 -18.59 7.17
CA PRO A 42 9.97 -18.50 8.18
C PRO A 42 10.60 -17.09 8.20
N VAL A 43 11.02 -16.67 9.39
CA VAL A 43 11.45 -15.30 9.68
C VAL A 43 12.58 -14.81 8.76
N ASP A 44 13.52 -15.70 8.42
CA ASP A 44 14.66 -15.36 7.54
C ASP A 44 14.22 -15.01 6.12
N LEU A 45 13.30 -15.81 5.58
CA LEU A 45 12.79 -15.62 4.22
C LEU A 45 11.90 -14.38 4.15
N LYS A 46 11.08 -14.16 5.17
CA LYS A 46 10.27 -12.95 5.32
C LYS A 46 11.14 -11.69 5.29
N VAL A 47 12.20 -11.64 6.09
CA VAL A 47 13.13 -10.49 6.11
C VAL A 47 13.86 -10.33 4.78
N GLY A 48 14.24 -11.44 4.13
CA GLY A 48 14.83 -11.42 2.79
C GLY A 48 13.92 -10.77 1.76
N ILE A 49 12.64 -11.18 1.71
CA ILE A 49 11.65 -10.60 0.79
C ILE A 49 11.38 -9.13 1.13
N MET A 50 11.21 -8.77 2.40
CA MET A 50 10.98 -7.37 2.80
C MET A 50 12.17 -6.46 2.41
N LYS A 51 13.41 -6.95 2.52
CA LYS A 51 14.60 -6.24 2.04
C LYS A 51 14.62 -6.12 0.52
N ASP A 52 14.22 -7.17 -0.19
CA ASP A 52 14.11 -7.12 -1.66
C ASP A 52 13.05 -6.11 -2.10
N ILE A 53 11.88 -6.08 -1.47
CA ILE A 53 10.82 -5.10 -1.75
C ILE A 53 11.35 -3.67 -1.59
N LYS A 54 12.12 -3.41 -0.52
CA LYS A 54 12.75 -2.11 -0.28
C LYS A 54 13.70 -1.69 -1.41
N ASN A 55 14.47 -2.62 -1.97
CA ASN A 55 15.50 -2.33 -2.97
C ASN A 55 14.95 -2.32 -4.40
N SER A 56 14.10 -3.28 -4.73
CA SER A 56 13.62 -3.57 -6.07
C SER A 56 12.33 -2.83 -6.41
N TYR A 57 11.51 -2.46 -5.40
CA TYR A 57 10.20 -1.84 -5.58
C TYR A 57 10.00 -0.60 -4.66
N PRO A 58 10.77 0.48 -4.87
CA PRO A 58 10.73 1.66 -3.98
C PRO A 58 9.35 2.33 -3.89
N GLU A 59 8.57 2.33 -4.97
CA GLU A 59 7.20 2.88 -4.97
C GLU A 59 6.24 2.05 -4.11
N ILE A 60 6.41 0.73 -4.08
CA ILE A 60 5.61 -0.17 -3.23
C ILE A 60 6.06 0.00 -1.78
N TYR A 61 7.38 0.05 -1.55
CA TYR A 61 7.95 0.23 -0.22
C TYR A 61 7.50 1.54 0.44
N LYS A 62 7.38 2.63 -0.34
CA LYS A 62 6.88 3.92 0.14
C LYS A 62 5.47 3.83 0.72
N HIS A 63 4.61 2.98 0.16
CA HIS A 63 3.27 2.75 0.69
C HIS A 63 3.26 1.68 1.81
N ALA A 64 4.12 0.68 1.71
CA ALA A 64 4.23 -0.36 2.73
C ALA A 64 4.71 0.20 4.08
N ILE A 65 5.64 1.17 4.08
CA ILE A 65 6.14 1.80 5.33
C ILE A 65 5.10 2.69 6.03
N GLU A 66 4.05 3.11 5.32
CA GLU A 66 2.91 3.84 5.90
C GLU A 66 1.97 2.90 6.66
N ASN A 67 2.08 1.57 6.46
CA ASN A 67 1.28 0.57 7.13
C ASN A 67 1.97 0.11 8.43
N GLU A 68 1.33 0.38 9.58
CA GLU A 68 1.88 0.05 10.90
C GLU A 68 2.14 -1.46 11.07
N ALA A 69 1.25 -2.32 10.56
CA ALA A 69 1.42 -3.76 10.65
C ALA A 69 2.64 -4.24 9.85
N PHE A 70 2.96 -3.61 8.72
CA PHE A 70 4.18 -3.93 7.96
C PHE A 70 5.43 -3.60 8.77
N VAL A 71 5.45 -2.41 9.38
CA VAL A 71 6.59 -1.91 10.15
C VAL A 71 6.80 -2.75 11.41
N GLU A 72 5.74 -3.03 12.16
CA GLU A 72 5.78 -3.88 13.36
C GLU A 72 6.28 -5.29 13.02
N SER A 73 5.72 -5.89 11.98
CA SER A 73 6.09 -7.21 11.45
C SER A 73 7.57 -7.29 11.05
N TYR A 74 8.14 -6.21 10.49
CA TYR A 74 9.58 -6.13 10.19
C TYR A 74 10.43 -6.11 11.46
N PHE A 75 10.08 -5.27 12.43
CA PHE A 75 10.83 -5.15 13.69
C PHE A 75 10.73 -6.41 14.54
N GLU A 76 9.57 -7.05 14.61
CA GLU A 76 9.39 -8.36 15.25
C GLU A 76 10.30 -9.41 14.64
N SER A 77 10.31 -9.50 13.30
CA SER A 77 11.16 -10.46 12.59
C SER A 77 12.64 -10.21 12.88
N TYR A 78 13.05 -8.94 12.98
CA TYR A 78 14.42 -8.57 13.34
C TYR A 78 14.78 -8.90 14.80
N ARG A 79 13.82 -8.86 15.73
CA ARG A 79 14.01 -9.28 17.13
C ARG A 79 14.18 -10.78 17.27
N LEU A 80 13.47 -11.58 16.47
CA LEU A 80 13.52 -13.04 16.53
C LEU A 80 14.82 -13.64 15.98
N ILE A 81 15.52 -12.89 15.11
CA ILE A 81 16.79 -13.31 14.51
C ILE A 81 18.00 -12.96 15.41
N ARG A 82 17.80 -12.22 16.51
CA ARG A 82 18.88 -11.69 17.38
C ARG A 82 18.86 -12.25 18.81
#